data_AF-A0A7J5RQA0-F1
#
_entry.id   AF-A0A7J5RQA0-F1
#
_cell.length_a   1.000
_cell.length_b   1.000
_cell.length_c   1.000
_cell.angle_alpha   90.00
_cell.angle_beta   90.00
_cell.angle_gamma   90.00
#
_symmetry.space_group_name_H-M   'P 1'
#
loop_
_entity.id
_entity.type
_entity.pdbx_description
1 polymer ?
#
loop_
_entity_poly.entity_id
_entity_poly.type
_entity_poly.pdbx_seq_one_letter_code
_entity_poly.pdbx_strand_id
1 'polypeptide(L)'
;MKDQIRLLRNCIHKDIPAVVFQGDDSCVEEILMAAKEIYQKHGCSKEFLYDWQLLIEEVKAYQKESPHTVHLPKLSLTETELIQEEMTRKGVM
;
A
#
# COMPACT_ATOMS: atom_id res chain seq x y z
N MET A 1 11.20 -2.80 -13.08
CA MET A 1 10.96 -1.34 -13.30
C MET A 1 10.10 -1.03 -14.53
N LYS A 2 10.41 -1.54 -15.74
CA LYS A 2 9.58 -1.32 -16.95
C LYS A 2 8.14 -1.84 -16.81
N ASP A 3 7.93 -2.92 -16.07
CA ASP A 3 6.59 -3.48 -15.85
C ASP A 3 5.72 -2.64 -14.92
N GLN A 4 6.30 -1.99 -13.91
CA GLN A 4 5.56 -1.13 -12.98
C GLN A 4 5.02 0.13 -13.68
N ILE A 5 5.81 0.74 -14.58
CA ILE A 5 5.36 1.88 -15.40
C ILE A 5 4.23 1.44 -16.36
N ARG A 6 4.33 0.23 -16.93
CA ARG A 6 3.29 -0.32 -17.81
C ARG A 6 2.01 -0.64 -17.03
N LEU A 7 2.13 -1.21 -15.83
CA LEU A 7 1.02 -1.46 -14.91
C LEU A 7 0.33 -0.15 -14.54
N LEU A 8 1.08 0.85 -14.07
CA LEU A 8 0.54 2.17 -13.73
C LEU A 8 -0.22 2.80 -14.91
N ARG A 9 0.35 2.74 -16.12
CA ARG A 9 -0.33 3.22 -17.33
C ARG A 9 -1.62 2.44 -17.61
N ASN A 10 -1.64 1.13 -17.44
CA ASN A 10 -2.85 0.34 -17.62
C ASN A 10 -3.92 0.69 -16.57
N CYS A 11 -3.54 0.94 -15.32
CA CYS A 11 -4.47 1.41 -14.30
C CYS A 11 -5.12 2.74 -14.68
N ILE A 12 -4.31 3.69 -15.16
CA ILE A 12 -4.79 5.02 -15.59
C ILE A 12 -5.68 4.95 -16.83
N HIS A 13 -5.33 4.13 -17.84
CA HIS A 13 -6.01 4.17 -19.15
C HIS A 13 -7.12 3.12 -19.31
N LYS A 14 -7.21 2.13 -18.41
CA LYS A 14 -8.19 1.04 -18.49
C LYS A 14 -9.12 0.97 -17.27
N ASP A 15 -9.13 2.01 -16.44
CA ASP A 15 -9.91 2.08 -15.19
C ASP A 15 -9.74 0.84 -14.31
N ILE A 16 -8.53 0.27 -14.27
CA ILE A 16 -8.23 -0.88 -13.41
C ILE A 16 -7.91 -0.31 -12.02
N PRO A 17 -8.71 -0.64 -10.99
CA PRO A 17 -8.42 -0.21 -9.63
C PRO A 17 -7.03 -0.69 -9.20
N ALA A 18 -6.22 0.21 -8.69
CA ALA A 18 -4.90 -0.10 -8.17
C ALA A 18 -4.71 0.55 -6.81
N VAL A 19 -4.04 -0.18 -5.93
CA VAL A 19 -3.56 0.32 -4.65
C VAL A 19 -2.06 0.24 -4.71
N VAL A 20 -1.39 1.35 -4.38
CA VAL A 20 0.07 1.41 -4.35
C VAL A 20 0.51 1.23 -2.90
N PHE A 21 1.33 0.21 -2.67
CA PHE A 21 1.98 -0.03 -1.39
C PHE A 21 3.44 0.38 -1.49
N GLN A 22 3.95 1.08 -0.48
CA GLN A 22 5.36 1.41 -0.40
C GLN A 22 6.04 0.47 0.59
N GLY A 23 7.18 -0.12 0.20
CA GLY A 23 7.91 -1.07 1.05
C GLY A 23 8.53 -0.44 2.30
N ASP A 24 8.70 0.88 2.29
CA ASP A 24 9.22 1.66 3.42
C ASP A 24 8.13 2.01 4.46
N ASP A 25 6.85 1.72 4.20
CA ASP A 25 5.81 1.82 5.23
C ASP A 25 5.92 0.66 6.22
N SER A 26 6.11 0.95 7.50
CA SER A 26 6.21 -0.07 8.56
C SER A 26 4.98 -0.98 8.68
N CYS A 27 3.81 -0.53 8.23
CA CYS A 27 2.56 -1.28 8.31
C CYS A 27 2.28 -2.14 7.07
N VAL A 28 3.08 -2.01 6.01
CA VAL A 28 2.79 -2.64 4.72
C VAL A 28 2.70 -4.15 4.78
N GLU A 29 3.51 -4.83 5.61
CA GLU A 29 3.45 -6.29 5.77
C GLU A 29 2.05 -6.71 6.27
N GLU A 30 1.59 -6.10 7.36
CA GLU A 30 0.28 -6.38 7.96
C GLU A 30 -0.86 -6.09 6.98
N ILE A 31 -0.78 -4.97 6.25
CA ILE A 31 -1.78 -4.59 5.26
C ILE A 31 -1.85 -5.61 4.11
N LEU A 32 -0.70 -6.03 3.57
CA LEU A 32 -0.65 -6.99 2.48
C LEU A 32 -1.16 -8.38 2.92
N MET A 33 -0.88 -8.79 4.15
CA MET A 33 -1.44 -10.02 4.72
C MET A 33 -2.96 -9.94 4.83
N ALA A 34 -3.50 -8.86 5.39
CA ALA A 34 -4.94 -8.65 5.48
C ALA A 34 -5.62 -8.60 4.10
N ALA A 35 -4.99 -7.93 3.12
CA ALA A 35 -5.48 -7.89 1.74
C ALA A 35 -5.54 -9.30 1.12
N LYS A 36 -4.54 -10.15 1.37
CA LYS A 36 -4.52 -11.54 0.89
C LYS A 36 -5.74 -12.32 1.42
N GLU A 37 -6.05 -12.19 2.71
CA GLU A 37 -7.21 -12.84 3.33
C GLU A 37 -8.53 -12.37 2.70
N ILE A 38 -8.64 -11.06 2.42
CA ILE A 38 -9.79 -10.49 1.73
C ILE A 38 -9.91 -11.08 0.32
N TYR A 39 -8.84 -11.10 -0.47
CA TYR A 39 -8.86 -11.66 -1.83
C TYR A 39 -9.22 -13.14 -1.83
N GLN A 40 -8.68 -13.91 -0.88
CA GLN A 40 -9.02 -15.32 -0.73
C GLN A 40 -10.50 -15.51 -0.39
N LYS A 41 -11.05 -14.71 0.52
CA LYS A 41 -12.48 -14.74 0.90
C LYS A 41 -13.39 -14.44 -0.28
N HIS A 42 -12.97 -13.58 -1.21
CA HIS A 42 -13.75 -13.19 -2.39
C HIS A 42 -13.51 -14.09 -3.61
N GLY A 43 -12.80 -15.22 -3.45
CA GLY A 43 -12.66 -16.22 -4.50
C GLY A 43 -11.61 -15.88 -5.56
N CYS A 44 -10.59 -15.08 -5.22
CA CYS A 44 -9.49 -14.81 -6.14
C CYS A 44 -8.73 -16.11 -6.49
N SER A 45 -8.12 -16.15 -7.68
CA SER A 45 -7.43 -17.33 -8.21
C SER A 45 -6.24 -17.75 -7.33
N LYS A 46 -5.91 -19.05 -7.34
CA LYS A 46 -4.77 -19.57 -6.56
C LYS A 46 -3.45 -19.01 -7.05
N GLU A 47 -3.33 -18.80 -8.35
CA GLU A 47 -2.17 -18.21 -9.03
C GLU A 47 -1.94 -16.79 -8.54
N PHE A 48 -3.00 -15.98 -8.45
CA PHE A 48 -2.92 -14.64 -7.88
C PHE A 48 -2.51 -14.67 -6.41
N LEU A 49 -3.12 -15.54 -5.59
CA LEU A 49 -2.78 -15.63 -4.16
C LEU A 49 -1.35 -16.12 -3.92
N TYR A 50 -0.81 -16.93 -4.83
CA TYR A 50 0.58 -17.37 -4.80
C TYR A 50 1.53 -16.21 -5.12
N ASP A 51 1.29 -15.50 -6.22
CA ASP A 51 2.07 -14.32 -6.62
C ASP A 51 2.03 -13.25 -5.52
N TRP A 52 0.86 -13.04 -4.91
CA TRP A 52 0.69 -12.14 -3.77
C TRP A 52 1.50 -12.55 -2.54
N GLN A 53 1.63 -13.85 -2.27
CA GLN A 53 2.48 -14.32 -1.17
C GLN A 53 3.95 -14.03 -1.44
N LEU A 54 4.42 -14.17 -2.70
CA LEU A 54 5.79 -13.83 -3.07
C LEU A 54 6.06 -12.34 -2.82
N LEU A 55 5.14 -11.46 -3.18
CA LEU A 55 5.23 -10.02 -2.90
C LEU A 55 5.38 -9.74 -1.39
N ILE A 56 4.60 -10.42 -0.53
CA ILE A 56 4.71 -10.28 0.93
C ILE A 56 6.11 -10.67 1.41
N GLU A 57 6.66 -11.78 0.91
CA GLU A 57 8.00 -12.24 1.32
C GLU A 57 9.11 -11.31 0.82
N GLU A 58 8.98 -10.74 -0.38
CA GLU A 58 9.90 -9.70 -0.88
C GLU A 58 9.90 -8.46 0.01
N VAL A 59 8.71 -8.00 0.43
CA VAL A 59 8.56 -6.86 1.32
C VAL A 59 9.18 -7.12 2.69
N LYS A 60 8.92 -8.29 3.29
CA LYS A 60 9.56 -8.71 4.55
C LYS A 60 11.08 -8.73 4.45
N ALA A 61 11.61 -9.27 3.35
CA ALA A 61 13.04 -9.30 3.11
C ALA A 61 13.63 -7.89 3.01
N TYR A 62 13.00 -7.00 2.23
CA TYR A 62 13.40 -5.61 2.11
C TYR A 62 13.45 -4.89 3.46
N GLN A 63 12.38 -5.00 4.26
CA GLN A 63 12.31 -4.33 5.57
C GLN A 63 13.36 -4.85 6.54
N LYS A 64 13.66 -6.15 6.51
CA LYS A 64 14.71 -6.77 7.31
C LYS A 64 16.11 -6.33 6.88
N GLU A 65 16.35 -6.18 5.58
CA GLU A 65 17.64 -5.73 5.03
C GLU A 65 17.87 -4.23 5.25
N SER A 66 16.81 -3.42 5.21
CA SER A 66 16.88 -1.96 5.27
C SER A 66 15.99 -1.36 6.36
N PRO A 67 16.13 -1.74 7.64
CA PRO A 67 15.21 -1.31 8.71
C PRO A 67 15.22 0.20 8.93
N HIS A 68 16.33 0.88 8.60
CA HIS A 68 16.49 2.33 8.73
C HIS A 68 15.67 3.13 7.71
N THR A 69 15.25 2.49 6.61
CA THR A 69 14.36 3.13 5.62
C THR A 69 12.90 2.98 5.99
N VAL A 70 12.56 2.07 6.89
CA VAL A 70 11.17 1.74 7.24
C VAL A 70 10.64 2.76 8.26
N HIS A 71 9.48 3.35 7.96
CA HIS A 71 8.88 4.40 8.75
C HIS A 71 7.35 4.33 8.70
N LEU A 72 6.71 4.85 9.76
CA LEU A 72 5.27 5.10 9.72
C LEU A 72 4.98 6.28 8.78
N PRO A 73 3.95 6.19 7.92
CA PRO A 73 3.48 7.31 7.13
C PRO A 73 3.15 8.51 8.03
N LYS A 74 3.66 9.68 7.65
CA LYS A 74 3.44 10.94 8.37
C LYS A 74 3.14 12.04 7.38
N LEU A 75 2.22 12.91 7.79
CA LEU A 75 1.98 14.17 7.11
C LEU A 75 3.10 15.15 7.42
N SER A 76 3.41 16.03 6.48
CA SER A 76 4.20 17.21 6.77
C SER A 76 3.47 18.13 7.76
N LEU A 77 4.20 19.08 8.36
CA LEU A 77 3.62 20.06 9.27
C LEU A 77 2.49 20.84 8.58
N THR A 78 2.73 21.31 7.35
CA THR A 78 1.75 22.05 6.57
C THR A 78 0.51 21.22 6.24
N GLU A 79 0.68 19.96 5.83
CA GLU A 79 -0.47 19.08 5.58
C GLU A 79 -1.28 18.81 6.85
N THR A 80 -0.59 18.63 7.98
CA THR A 80 -1.24 18.41 9.27
C THR A 80 -2.10 19.61 9.67
N GLU A 81 -1.58 20.83 9.57
CA GLU A 81 -2.32 22.07 9.86
C GLU A 81 -3.55 22.22 8.96
N LEU A 82 -3.37 22.04 7.65
CA LEU A 82 -4.46 22.13 6.68
C LEU A 82 -5.58 21.12 6.95
N ILE A 83 -5.22 19.87 7.28
CA ILE A 83 -6.18 18.83 7.61
C ILE A 83 -6.89 19.12 8.95
N GLN A 84 -6.17 19.62 9.96
CA GLN A 84 -6.78 19.98 11.25
C GLN A 84 -7.81 21.11 11.12
N GLU A 85 -7.51 22.14 10.32
CA GLU A 85 -8.47 23.20 10.02
C GLU A 85 -9.72 22.64 9.32
N GLU A 86 -9.54 21.73 8.36
CA GLU A 86 -10.66 21.09 7.69
C GLU A 86 -11.51 20.24 8.64
N MET A 87 -10.87 19.44 9.49
CA MET A 87 -11.56 18.63 10.51
C MET A 87 -12.38 19.50 11.46
N THR A 88 -11.83 20.64 11.88
CA THR A 88 -12.54 21.62 12.73
C THR A 88 -13.75 22.20 12.01
N ARG A 89 -13.59 22.64 10.75
CA ARG A 89 -14.71 23.18 9.94
C ARG A 89 -15.83 22.17 9.74
N LYS A 90 -15.50 20.87 9.67
CA LYS A 90 -16.45 19.77 9.52
C LYS A 90 -16.99 19.23 10.85
N GLY A 91 -16.53 19.73 12.00
CA GLY A 91 -16.96 19.25 13.32
C GLY A 91 -16.54 17.81 13.63
N VAL A 92 -15.44 17.34 13.03
CA VAL A 92 -14.85 16.01 13.27
C VAL A 92 -13.86 16.03 14.43
N MET A 93 -13.35 17.23 14.77
CA MET A 93 -12.48 17.50 15.91
C MET A 93 -13.20 18.35 16.96
#